data_AF-R5M561-F1
#
_entry.id   AF-R5M561-F1
#
_cell.length_a   1.000
_cell.length_b   1.000
_cell.length_c   1.000
_cell.angle_alpha   90.00
_cell.angle_beta   90.00
_cell.angle_gamma   90.00
#
_symmetry.space_group_name_H-M   'P 1'
#
loop_
_entity.id
_entity.type
_entity.pdbx_description
1 polymer ?
#
loop_
_entity_poly.entity_id
_entity_poly.type
_entity_poly.pdbx_seq_one_letter_code
_entity_poly.pdbx_strand_id
1 'polypeptide(L)'
;MGFFGKLFGKSNKEEHKTGGMEDYMTLVRVYLQAAIAENAGITNLAMLPDLRMFKTTLHVPTVNNKLGVGEKKHCKKMLKDLYGTEDDFFKEVDQSIRKNCRKIQDVQTYLIQFQNFTQDIMMLMGNLMKFKLRMPSFMKKAIYSMTQKTVSDIFNKNDFKDMSVMKTVVAIRNYDKRLGFSEKWITDFVFQVVMLAKKEPRPSDDDNAKQASK
;
A
#
# COMPACT_ATOMS: atom_id res chain seq x y z
N MET A 1 -20.20 -7.54 2.67
CA MET A 1 -19.28 -8.26 3.59
C MET A 1 -17.97 -7.52 3.61
N GLY A 2 -17.52 -7.09 4.80
CA GLY A 2 -16.32 -6.27 4.95
C GLY A 2 -15.06 -7.01 4.54
N PHE A 3 -14.13 -6.26 3.97
CA PHE A 3 -12.75 -6.60 3.64
C PHE A 3 -12.06 -7.57 4.64
N PHE A 4 -12.05 -7.24 5.93
CA PHE A 4 -11.48 -8.12 6.97
C PHE A 4 -12.29 -9.40 7.22
N GLY A 5 -13.58 -9.43 6.87
CA GLY A 5 -14.41 -10.63 6.95
C GLY A 5 -13.97 -11.73 5.98
N LYS A 6 -13.35 -11.38 4.85
CA LYS A 6 -12.73 -12.36 3.93
C LYS A 6 -11.38 -12.87 4.45
N LEU A 7 -10.62 -12.01 5.14
CA LEU A 7 -9.31 -12.35 5.70
C LEU A 7 -9.41 -13.19 6.98
N PHE A 8 -10.50 -13.05 7.75
CA PHE A 8 -10.68 -13.63 9.09
C PHE A 8 -11.94 -14.50 9.27
N GLY A 9 -12.68 -14.82 8.21
CA GLY A 9 -13.81 -15.75 8.28
C GLY A 9 -13.36 -17.16 8.70
N LYS A 10 -13.93 -17.68 9.80
CA LYS A 10 -13.61 -19.01 10.35
C LYS A 10 -14.12 -20.16 9.45
N SER A 11 -13.37 -21.27 9.54
CA SER A 11 -13.66 -22.67 9.16
C SER A 11 -13.82 -23.02 7.68
N ASN A 12 -12.73 -23.42 7.03
CA ASN A 12 -12.44 -24.84 6.79
C ASN A 12 -11.08 -24.98 6.09
N LYS A 13 -10.46 -26.15 6.28
CA LYS A 13 -9.28 -26.61 5.56
C LYS A 13 -9.53 -26.53 4.05
N GLU A 14 -9.05 -25.48 3.41
CA GLU A 14 -8.64 -25.41 2.00
C GLU A 14 -8.19 -23.97 1.73
N GLU A 15 -6.91 -23.83 1.42
CA GLU A 15 -6.22 -22.62 0.91
C GLU A 15 -6.82 -21.28 1.37
N HIS A 16 -6.25 -20.70 2.44
CA HIS A 16 -6.34 -19.28 2.70
C HIS A 16 -6.09 -18.52 1.38
N LYS A 17 -7.14 -17.97 0.77
CA LYS A 17 -7.03 -17.02 -0.34
C LYS A 17 -6.25 -15.84 0.21
N THR A 18 -4.94 -15.89 -0.01
CA THR A 18 -3.96 -14.87 0.38
C THR A 18 -4.56 -13.49 0.10
N GLY A 19 -4.57 -12.61 1.11
CA GLY A 19 -5.08 -11.25 0.97
C GLY A 19 -4.53 -10.58 -0.29
N GLY A 20 -5.43 -9.97 -1.05
CA GLY A 20 -5.15 -9.40 -2.36
C GLY A 20 -4.39 -8.08 -2.29
N MET A 21 -4.32 -7.40 -3.43
CA MET A 21 -3.71 -6.08 -3.55
C MET A 21 -4.42 -5.05 -2.67
N GLU A 22 -5.75 -5.04 -2.74
CA GLU A 22 -6.59 -4.18 -1.90
C GLU A 22 -6.30 -4.43 -0.41
N ASP A 23 -6.00 -5.69 -0.06
CA ASP A 23 -5.74 -6.04 1.32
C ASP A 23 -4.44 -5.54 1.89
N TYR A 24 -3.40 -5.69 1.10
CA TYR A 24 -2.11 -5.11 1.42
C TYR A 24 -2.19 -3.59 1.54
N MET A 25 -2.82 -2.91 0.57
CA MET A 25 -2.94 -1.44 0.57
C MET A 25 -3.71 -0.92 1.79
N THR A 26 -4.77 -1.62 2.19
CA THR A 26 -5.54 -1.26 3.39
C THR A 26 -4.69 -1.42 4.65
N LEU A 27 -3.95 -2.53 4.79
CA LEU A 27 -3.07 -2.71 5.94
C LEU A 27 -1.92 -1.69 5.99
N VAL A 28 -1.36 -1.30 4.84
CA VAL A 28 -0.37 -0.21 4.79
C VAL A 28 -0.98 1.10 5.31
N ARG A 29 -2.20 1.46 4.89
CA ARG A 29 -2.90 2.65 5.40
C ARG A 29 -3.22 2.55 6.90
N VAL A 30 -3.64 1.38 7.38
CA VAL A 30 -3.86 1.13 8.81
C VAL A 30 -2.57 1.32 9.60
N TYR A 31 -1.46 0.75 9.14
CA TYR A 31 -0.17 0.90 9.81
C TYR A 31 0.24 2.38 9.89
N LEU A 32 0.11 3.10 8.78
CA LEU A 32 0.43 4.53 8.70
C LEU A 32 -0.46 5.36 9.63
N GLN A 33 -1.78 5.12 9.65
CA GLN A 33 -2.70 5.79 10.57
C GLN A 33 -2.43 5.44 12.04
N ALA A 34 -2.07 4.19 12.36
CA ALA A 34 -1.72 3.78 13.71
C ALA A 34 -0.42 4.45 14.18
N ALA A 35 0.59 4.51 13.33
CA ALA A 35 1.86 5.19 13.61
C ALA A 35 1.66 6.71 13.78
N ILE A 36 0.78 7.33 12.99
CA ILE A 36 0.39 8.73 13.18
C ILE A 36 -0.34 8.92 14.53
N ALA A 37 -1.27 8.03 14.87
CA ALA A 37 -2.00 8.13 16.13
C ALA A 37 -1.06 8.10 17.34
N GLU A 38 -0.11 7.16 17.32
CA GLU A 38 0.92 7.04 18.33
C GLU A 38 1.84 8.28 18.38
N ASN A 39 2.28 8.78 17.22
CA ASN A 39 3.24 9.89 17.14
C ASN A 39 2.64 11.26 17.48
N ALA A 40 1.47 11.57 16.93
CA ALA A 40 0.81 12.86 17.08
C ALA A 40 -0.16 12.91 18.27
N GLY A 41 -0.34 11.81 19.01
CA GLY A 41 -1.23 11.73 20.15
C GLY A 41 -2.71 11.83 19.80
N ILE A 42 -3.13 11.30 18.64
CA ILE A 42 -4.54 11.33 18.22
C ILE A 42 -5.34 10.38 19.10
N THR A 43 -6.42 10.89 19.69
CA THR A 43 -7.37 10.10 20.49
C THR A 43 -8.69 9.86 19.76
N ASN A 44 -9.03 10.71 18.79
CA ASN A 44 -10.27 10.62 18.02
C ASN A 44 -10.12 9.73 16.77
N LEU A 45 -10.66 8.52 16.84
CA LEU A 45 -10.70 7.56 15.73
C LEU A 45 -11.41 8.07 14.45
N ALA A 46 -12.29 9.08 14.54
CA ALA A 46 -12.94 9.64 13.37
C ALA A 46 -11.93 10.27 12.37
N MET A 47 -10.75 10.67 12.85
CA MET A 47 -9.68 11.24 12.02
C MET A 47 -8.89 10.18 11.24
N LEU A 48 -9.06 8.89 11.58
CA LEU A 48 -8.26 7.77 11.10
C LEU A 48 -9.19 6.62 10.70
N PRO A 49 -9.89 6.73 9.54
CA PRO A 49 -10.99 5.84 9.18
C PRO A 49 -10.55 4.38 8.96
N ASP A 50 -9.40 4.13 8.32
CA ASP A 50 -8.90 2.76 8.13
C ASP A 50 -8.52 2.13 9.47
N LEU A 51 -7.86 2.88 10.36
CA LEU A 51 -7.52 2.45 11.71
C LEU A 51 -8.77 2.13 12.54
N ARG A 52 -9.79 2.99 12.44
CA ARG A 52 -11.08 2.77 13.09
C ARG A 52 -11.71 1.48 12.63
N MET A 53 -11.80 1.27 11.31
CA MET A 53 -12.36 0.05 10.73
C MET A 53 -11.57 -1.19 11.16
N PHE A 54 -10.24 -1.13 11.13
CA PHE A 54 -9.37 -2.21 11.56
C PHE A 54 -9.60 -2.58 13.04
N LYS A 55 -9.57 -1.57 13.90
CA LYS A 55 -9.76 -1.74 15.35
C LYS A 55 -11.14 -2.32 15.66
N THR A 56 -12.20 -1.78 15.06
CA THR A 56 -13.57 -2.27 15.30
C THR A 56 -13.77 -3.67 14.77
N THR A 57 -13.20 -4.00 13.61
CA THR A 57 -13.41 -5.32 12.99
C THR A 57 -12.63 -6.43 13.69
N LEU A 58 -11.39 -6.15 14.11
CA LEU A 58 -10.52 -7.14 14.75
C LEU A 58 -10.53 -7.05 16.28
N HIS A 59 -11.33 -6.15 16.84
CA HIS A 59 -11.44 -5.89 18.28
C HIS A 59 -10.07 -5.69 18.95
N VAL A 60 -9.14 -5.00 18.27
CA VAL A 60 -7.80 -4.76 18.79
C VAL A 60 -7.88 -3.76 19.95
N PRO A 61 -7.38 -4.08 21.16
CA PRO A 61 -7.42 -3.15 22.29
C PRO A 61 -6.38 -2.02 22.12
N THR A 62 -6.67 -0.85 22.68
CA THR A 62 -5.64 0.17 22.87
C THR A 62 -4.67 -0.29 23.96
N VAL A 63 -3.45 0.24 23.96
CA VAL A 63 -2.45 -0.08 24.99
C VAL A 63 -2.17 1.19 25.79
N ASN A 64 -2.23 1.10 27.12
CA ASN A 64 -2.04 2.23 28.04
C ASN A 64 -2.97 3.41 27.71
N ASN A 65 -4.21 3.15 27.32
CA ASN A 65 -5.19 4.15 26.86
C ASN A 65 -4.72 5.02 25.67
N LYS A 66 -3.65 4.61 24.98
CA LYS A 66 -3.15 5.28 23.78
C LYS A 66 -3.58 4.54 22.53
N LEU A 67 -4.15 5.29 21.60
CA LEU A 67 -4.47 4.81 20.26
C LEU A 67 -3.18 4.67 19.44
N GLY A 68 -3.13 3.66 18.58
CA GLY A 68 -2.02 3.46 17.64
C GLY A 68 -0.99 2.46 18.14
N VAL A 69 -0.76 2.34 19.45
CA VAL A 69 0.29 1.45 19.99
C VAL A 69 -0.04 -0.03 19.74
N GLY A 70 -1.22 -0.48 20.18
CA GLY A 70 -1.66 -1.86 20.03
C GLY A 70 -1.98 -2.20 18.58
N GLU A 71 -2.68 -1.28 17.90
CA GLU A 71 -3.09 -1.42 16.51
C GLU A 71 -1.88 -1.48 15.56
N LYS A 72 -0.87 -0.62 15.75
CA LYS A 72 0.36 -0.64 14.96
C LYS A 72 1.10 -1.97 15.12
N LYS A 73 1.22 -2.48 16.35
CA LYS A 73 1.86 -3.77 16.61
C LYS A 73 1.11 -4.93 15.95
N HIS A 74 -0.21 -4.96 16.04
CA HIS A 74 -1.04 -5.99 15.42
C HIS A 74 -0.98 -5.93 13.88
N CYS A 75 -1.14 -4.74 13.32
CA CYS A 75 -1.07 -4.52 11.88
C CYS A 75 0.33 -4.85 11.31
N LYS A 76 1.40 -4.46 12.02
CA LYS A 76 2.77 -4.86 11.67
C LYS A 76 2.89 -6.37 11.58
N LYS A 77 2.44 -7.10 12.61
CA LYS A 77 2.48 -8.57 12.61
C LYS A 77 1.74 -9.14 11.40
N MET A 78 0.54 -8.66 11.11
CA MET A 78 -0.21 -9.10 9.92
C MET A 78 0.52 -8.83 8.61
N LEU A 79 1.14 -7.65 8.45
CA LEU A 79 1.92 -7.31 7.25
C LEU A 79 3.15 -8.20 7.08
N LYS A 80 3.78 -8.63 8.19
CA LYS A 80 4.87 -9.62 8.15
C LYS A 80 4.35 -11.01 7.79
N ASP A 81 3.34 -11.49 8.52
CA ASP A 81 2.84 -12.87 8.41
C ASP A 81 2.17 -13.16 7.05
N LEU A 82 1.40 -12.20 6.51
CA LEU A 82 0.62 -12.39 5.28
C LEU A 82 1.40 -12.04 4.01
N TYR A 83 2.31 -11.07 4.09
CA TYR A 83 2.95 -10.46 2.92
C TYR A 83 4.47 -10.53 2.91
N GLY A 84 5.10 -10.96 4.01
CA GLY A 84 6.55 -10.95 4.14
C GLY A 84 7.15 -9.54 4.18
N THR A 85 6.40 -8.55 4.69
CA THR A 85 6.90 -7.17 4.80
C THR A 85 8.06 -7.11 5.78
N GLU A 86 9.20 -6.55 5.36
CA GLU A 86 10.42 -6.48 6.18
C GLU A 86 10.40 -5.35 7.22
N ASP A 87 11.26 -5.45 8.24
CA ASP A 87 11.30 -4.46 9.33
C ASP A 87 11.67 -3.04 8.87
N ASP A 88 12.51 -2.93 7.83
CA ASP A 88 12.94 -1.64 7.28
C ASP A 88 11.81 -0.84 6.64
N PHE A 89 10.80 -1.54 6.08
CA PHE A 89 9.58 -0.88 5.58
C PHE A 89 8.93 -0.03 6.68
N PHE A 90 8.77 -0.61 7.86
CA PHE A 90 8.14 0.04 9.01
C PHE A 90 9.01 1.15 9.60
N LYS A 91 10.34 0.98 9.59
CA LYS A 91 11.28 2.00 10.08
C LYS A 91 11.20 3.28 9.25
N GLU A 92 11.19 3.17 7.93
CA GLU A 92 11.09 4.34 7.04
C GLU A 92 9.71 5.02 7.16
N VAL A 93 8.62 4.26 7.27
CA VAL A 93 7.28 4.83 7.54
C VAL A 93 7.25 5.58 8.87
N ASP A 94 7.74 4.97 9.96
CA ASP A 94 7.79 5.62 11.27
C ASP A 94 8.68 6.87 11.25
N GLN A 95 9.81 6.84 10.54
CA GLN A 95 10.70 7.99 10.37
C GLN A 95 10.04 9.12 9.58
N SER A 96 9.37 8.80 8.47
CA SER A 96 8.58 9.74 7.68
C SER A 96 7.52 10.43 8.53
N ILE A 97 6.76 9.66 9.31
CA ILE A 97 5.70 10.18 10.18
C ILE A 97 6.28 11.08 11.27
N ARG A 98 7.36 10.66 11.96
CA ARG A 98 8.02 11.48 12.99
C ARG A 98 8.48 12.83 12.46
N LYS A 99 8.98 12.87 11.22
CA LYS A 99 9.43 14.11 10.58
C LYS A 99 8.26 15.03 10.23
N ASN A 100 7.15 14.47 9.74
CA ASN A 100 6.10 15.22 9.06
C ASN A 100 4.80 15.43 9.84
N CYS A 101 4.51 14.59 10.84
CA CYS A 101 3.28 14.59 11.62
C CYS A 101 3.54 14.96 13.08
N ARG A 102 4.22 16.10 13.32
CA ARG A 102 4.55 16.57 14.68
C ARG A 102 3.33 17.11 15.41
N LYS A 103 2.35 17.64 14.67
CA LYS A 103 1.08 18.15 15.20
C LYS A 103 -0.07 17.52 14.44
N ILE A 104 -1.24 17.48 15.08
CA ILE A 104 -2.48 16.95 14.49
C ILE A 104 -2.85 17.67 13.17
N GLN A 105 -2.54 18.97 13.07
CA GLN A 105 -2.82 19.77 11.87
C GLN A 105 -2.05 19.29 10.62
N ASP A 106 -0.88 18.68 10.80
CA ASP A 106 -0.04 18.21 9.69
C ASP A 106 -0.53 16.88 9.10
N VAL A 107 -1.36 16.16 9.85
CA VAL A 107 -1.76 14.77 9.57
C VAL A 107 -2.57 14.66 8.29
N GLN A 108 -3.56 15.52 8.10
CA GLN A 108 -4.42 15.47 6.91
C GLN A 108 -3.61 15.74 5.64
N THR A 109 -2.71 16.73 5.67
CA THR A 109 -1.83 17.01 4.53
C THR A 109 -0.91 15.83 4.24
N TYR A 110 -0.33 15.21 5.27
CA TYR A 110 0.52 14.03 5.08
C TYR A 110 -0.25 12.84 4.49
N LEU A 111 -1.47 12.56 4.98
CA LEU A 111 -2.32 11.48 4.46
C LEU A 111 -2.68 11.69 2.99
N ILE A 112 -3.06 12.91 2.60
CA ILE A 112 -3.37 13.25 1.21
C ILE A 112 -2.13 13.11 0.32
N GLN A 113 -0.96 13.55 0.80
CA GLN A 113 0.29 13.39 0.05
C GLN A 113 0.66 11.93 -0.15
N PHE A 114 0.54 11.11 0.90
CA PHE A 114 0.78 9.67 0.81
C PHE A 114 -0.20 9.01 -0.18
N GLN A 115 -1.48 9.37 -0.12
CA GLN A 115 -2.50 8.86 -1.03
C GLN A 115 -2.16 9.21 -2.49
N ASN A 116 -1.91 10.48 -2.79
CA ASN A 116 -1.57 10.93 -4.15
C ASN A 116 -0.28 10.29 -4.65
N PHE A 117 0.74 10.19 -3.78
CA PHE A 117 1.98 9.49 -4.08
C PHE A 117 1.75 8.04 -4.49
N THR A 118 0.97 7.28 -3.70
CA THR A 118 0.67 5.89 -4.02
C THR A 118 -0.13 5.78 -5.33
N GLN A 119 -1.10 6.65 -5.56
CA GLN A 119 -1.90 6.64 -6.78
C GLN A 119 -1.06 6.92 -8.02
N ASP A 120 -0.23 7.97 -7.99
CA ASP A 120 0.61 8.38 -9.12
C ASP A 120 1.69 7.36 -9.43
N ILE A 121 2.32 6.78 -8.39
CA ILE A 121 3.25 5.67 -8.58
C ILE A 121 2.54 4.50 -9.23
N MET A 122 1.39 4.07 -8.71
CA MET A 122 0.65 2.95 -9.27
C MET A 122 0.22 3.20 -10.73
N MET A 123 -0.11 4.44 -11.08
CA MET A 123 -0.41 4.85 -12.46
C MET A 123 0.81 4.67 -13.38
N LEU A 124 1.99 5.16 -13.01
CA LEU A 124 3.22 4.98 -13.80
C LEU A 124 3.62 3.50 -13.93
N MET A 125 3.38 2.73 -12.87
CA MET A 125 3.63 1.29 -12.84
C MET A 125 2.54 0.49 -13.58
N GLY A 126 1.46 1.13 -14.04
CA GLY A 126 0.44 0.51 -14.89
C GLY A 126 1.00 -0.05 -16.19
N ASN A 127 2.03 0.60 -16.75
CA ASN A 127 2.75 0.07 -17.91
C ASN A 127 3.53 -1.21 -17.56
N LEU A 128 4.19 -1.27 -16.38
CA LEU A 128 4.82 -2.50 -15.88
C LEU A 128 3.78 -3.62 -15.63
N MET A 129 2.59 -3.28 -15.15
CA MET A 129 1.51 -4.26 -14.94
C MET A 129 1.04 -4.90 -16.25
N LYS A 130 1.00 -4.15 -17.37
CA LYS A 130 0.74 -4.70 -18.72
C LYS A 130 1.84 -5.67 -19.18
N PHE A 131 3.12 -5.35 -18.95
CA PHE A 131 4.23 -6.25 -19.27
C PHE A 131 4.22 -7.52 -18.39
N LYS A 132 3.83 -7.38 -17.12
CA LYS A 132 3.72 -8.49 -16.17
C LYS A 132 2.68 -9.55 -16.53
N LEU A 133 1.59 -9.20 -17.21
CA LEU A 133 0.59 -10.17 -17.68
C LEU A 133 1.17 -11.19 -18.67
N ARG A 134 2.29 -10.88 -19.32
CA ARG A 134 2.97 -11.75 -20.28
C ARG A 134 4.16 -12.51 -19.69
N MET A 135 4.51 -12.26 -18.42
CA MET A 135 5.73 -12.79 -17.80
C MET A 135 5.43 -13.93 -16.81
N PRO A 136 6.04 -15.12 -16.98
CA PRO A 136 5.88 -16.25 -16.08
C PRO A 136 6.30 -15.96 -14.63
N SER A 137 5.72 -16.69 -13.67
CA SER A 137 5.93 -16.46 -12.23
C SER A 137 7.35 -16.74 -11.72
N PHE A 138 8.20 -17.41 -12.49
CA PHE A 138 9.60 -17.64 -12.15
C PHE A 138 10.51 -16.42 -12.42
N MET A 139 10.03 -15.42 -13.16
CA MET A 139 10.79 -14.20 -13.48
C MET A 139 10.67 -13.07 -12.44
N LYS A 140 10.42 -13.41 -11.16
CA LYS A 140 10.30 -12.42 -10.07
C LYS A 140 11.48 -11.44 -10.01
N LYS A 141 12.70 -11.94 -10.19
CA LYS A 141 13.91 -11.11 -10.21
C LYS A 141 13.92 -10.10 -11.36
N ALA A 142 13.43 -10.48 -12.54
CA ALA A 142 13.33 -9.57 -13.67
C ALA A 142 12.27 -8.49 -13.43
N ILE A 143 11.11 -8.87 -12.86
CA ILE A 143 10.07 -7.92 -12.45
C ILE A 143 10.64 -6.94 -11.42
N TYR A 144 11.34 -7.43 -10.41
CA TYR A 144 11.98 -6.58 -9.40
C TYR A 144 12.98 -5.60 -10.03
N SER A 145 13.88 -6.09 -10.89
CA SER A 145 14.86 -5.25 -11.59
C SER A 145 14.21 -4.19 -12.48
N MET A 146 13.12 -4.53 -13.18
CA MET A 146 12.35 -3.54 -13.95
C MET A 146 11.69 -2.51 -13.03
N THR A 147 11.08 -2.94 -11.92
CA THR A 147 10.50 -2.04 -10.93
C THR A 147 11.56 -1.08 -10.39
N GLN A 148 12.72 -1.60 -9.98
CA GLN A 148 13.84 -0.80 -9.49
C GLN A 148 14.29 0.22 -10.54
N LYS A 149 14.42 -0.20 -11.81
CA LYS A 149 14.78 0.70 -12.90
C LYS A 149 13.74 1.79 -13.11
N THR A 150 12.44 1.45 -13.10
CA THR A 150 11.37 2.45 -13.25
C THR A 150 11.35 3.44 -12.08
N VAL A 151 11.55 2.97 -10.84
CA VAL A 151 11.69 3.86 -9.68
C VAL A 151 12.90 4.78 -9.83
N SER A 152 14.06 4.23 -10.20
CA SER A 152 15.26 5.03 -10.47
C SER A 152 15.02 6.07 -11.57
N ASP A 153 14.33 5.71 -12.66
CA ASP A 153 13.99 6.65 -13.73
C ASP A 153 13.07 7.76 -13.20
N ILE A 154 12.10 7.43 -12.34
CA ILE A 154 11.23 8.44 -11.69
C ILE A 154 12.06 9.46 -10.92
N PHE A 155 13.14 9.09 -10.23
CA PHE A 155 13.89 10.04 -9.40
C PHE A 155 15.06 10.71 -10.13
N ASN A 156 15.68 10.03 -11.09
CA ASN A 156 16.96 10.44 -11.67
C ASN A 156 16.87 10.89 -13.13
N LYS A 157 15.84 10.46 -13.88
CA LYS A 157 15.69 10.78 -15.30
C LYS A 157 14.94 12.10 -15.50
N ASN A 158 15.41 13.00 -16.36
CA ASN A 158 14.73 14.29 -16.59
C ASN A 158 14.06 14.39 -17.98
N ASP A 159 14.40 13.49 -18.89
CA ASP A 159 13.89 13.43 -20.25
C ASP A 159 12.76 12.39 -20.39
N PHE A 160 11.52 12.86 -20.38
CA PHE A 160 10.34 12.05 -20.69
C PHE A 160 9.72 12.52 -22.00
N LYS A 161 9.47 11.57 -22.91
CA LYS A 161 8.82 11.86 -24.20
C LYS A 161 7.35 12.24 -24.05
N ASP A 162 6.70 11.69 -23.03
CA ASP A 162 5.29 11.95 -22.73
C ASP A 162 5.19 13.02 -21.63
N MET A 163 4.57 14.15 -21.97
CA MET A 163 4.33 15.26 -21.05
C MET A 163 3.45 14.88 -19.86
N SER A 164 2.52 13.95 -20.02
CA SER A 164 1.68 13.44 -18.94
C SER A 164 2.53 12.68 -17.93
N VAL A 165 3.40 11.79 -18.40
CA VAL A 165 4.36 11.04 -17.56
C VAL A 165 5.28 12.00 -16.84
N MET A 166 5.79 13.03 -17.52
CA MET A 166 6.66 14.05 -16.90
C MET A 166 5.96 14.76 -15.73
N LYS A 167 4.70 15.18 -15.91
CA LYS A 167 3.92 15.84 -14.86
C LYS A 167 3.74 14.95 -13.64
N THR A 168 3.39 13.69 -13.84
CA THR A 168 3.24 12.71 -12.75
C THR A 168 4.57 12.46 -12.04
N VAL A 169 5.67 12.33 -12.77
CA VAL A 169 7.01 12.18 -12.18
C VAL A 169 7.37 13.38 -11.30
N VAL A 170 7.11 14.61 -11.77
CA VAL A 170 7.34 15.82 -10.98
C VAL A 170 6.46 15.84 -9.73
N ALA A 171 5.20 15.43 -9.82
CA ALA A 171 4.30 15.32 -8.68
C ALA A 171 4.83 14.32 -7.63
N ILE A 172 5.21 13.11 -8.05
CA ILE A 172 5.79 12.08 -7.17
C ILE A 172 7.02 12.61 -6.45
N ARG A 173 7.96 13.24 -7.17
CA ARG A 173 9.15 13.84 -6.55
C ARG A 173 8.79 14.90 -5.52
N ASN A 174 7.77 15.71 -5.79
CA ASN A 174 7.34 16.75 -4.86
C ASN A 174 6.67 16.18 -3.61
N TYR A 175 5.87 15.11 -3.74
CA TYR A 175 5.34 14.39 -2.59
C TYR A 175 6.47 13.76 -1.76
N ASP A 176 7.44 13.12 -2.43
CA ASP A 176 8.52 12.41 -1.76
C ASP A 176 9.51 13.34 -1.06
N LYS A 177 9.67 14.60 -1.48
CA LYS A 177 10.41 15.61 -0.68
C LYS A 177 9.89 15.71 0.76
N ARG A 178 8.58 15.52 0.95
CA ARG A 178 7.95 15.50 2.27
C ARG A 178 7.95 14.10 2.85
N LEU A 179 7.45 13.09 2.11
CA LEU A 179 7.38 11.70 2.60
C LEU A 179 8.76 11.12 2.94
N GLY A 180 9.76 11.31 2.08
CA GLY A 180 11.15 10.97 2.32
C GLY A 180 11.40 9.47 2.34
N PHE A 181 10.76 8.72 1.45
CA PHE A 181 10.99 7.28 1.30
C PHE A 181 12.20 7.04 0.40
N SER A 182 13.00 6.03 0.71
CA SER A 182 14.11 5.63 -0.14
C SER A 182 13.62 5.01 -1.45
N GLU A 183 14.41 5.12 -2.52
CA GLU A 183 14.11 4.41 -3.78
C GLU A 183 13.94 2.89 -3.55
N LYS A 184 14.68 2.32 -2.58
CA LYS A 184 14.54 0.91 -2.18
C LYS A 184 13.16 0.65 -1.58
N TRP A 185 12.73 1.47 -0.62
CA TRP A 185 11.40 1.33 0.00
C TRP A 185 10.29 1.38 -1.04
N ILE A 186 10.38 2.35 -1.96
CA ILE A 186 9.41 2.54 -3.04
C ILE A 186 9.41 1.33 -3.98
N THR A 187 10.60 0.82 -4.33
CA THR A 187 10.77 -0.38 -5.17
C THR A 187 10.11 -1.59 -4.53
N ASP A 188 10.39 -1.84 -3.25
CA ASP A 188 9.87 -3.01 -2.52
C ASP A 188 8.34 -2.92 -2.38
N PHE A 189 7.82 -1.74 -2.05
CA PHE A 189 6.39 -1.47 -1.96
C PHE A 189 5.69 -1.73 -3.30
N VAL A 190 6.17 -1.10 -4.38
CA VAL A 190 5.59 -1.27 -5.72
C VAL A 190 5.67 -2.73 -6.16
N PHE A 191 6.81 -3.37 -5.98
CA PHE A 191 7.00 -4.77 -6.34
C PHE A 191 5.98 -5.66 -5.63
N GLN A 192 5.75 -5.44 -4.33
CA GLN A 192 4.76 -6.19 -3.56
C GLN A 192 3.34 -6.01 -4.13
N VAL A 193 2.91 -4.77 -4.35
CA VAL A 193 1.58 -4.46 -4.91
C VAL A 193 1.42 -5.11 -6.29
N VAL A 194 2.45 -4.97 -7.13
CA VAL A 194 2.52 -5.59 -8.45
C VAL A 194 2.38 -7.10 -8.30
N MET A 195 3.13 -7.77 -7.43
CA MET A 195 3.06 -9.23 -7.25
C MET A 195 1.68 -9.71 -6.77
N LEU A 196 1.01 -8.94 -5.91
CA LEU A 196 -0.35 -9.24 -5.42
C LEU A 196 -1.40 -9.12 -6.51
N ALA A 197 -1.33 -8.07 -7.34
CA ALA A 197 -2.20 -7.91 -8.51
C ALA A 197 -2.06 -9.06 -9.54
N LYS A 198 -1.03 -9.92 -9.43
CA LYS A 198 -0.90 -11.13 -10.27
C LYS A 198 -1.81 -12.27 -9.81
N LYS A 199 -2.06 -12.33 -8.50
CA LYS A 199 -2.68 -13.49 -7.85
C LYS A 199 -4.21 -13.40 -7.86
N GLU A 200 -4.77 -12.23 -8.13
CA GLU A 200 -6.22 -12.06 -8.28
C GLU A 200 -6.66 -12.64 -9.64
N PRO A 201 -7.53 -13.67 -9.66
CA PRO A 201 -8.14 -14.13 -10.90
C PRO A 201 -8.98 -12.98 -11.46
N ARG A 202 -8.81 -12.68 -12.76
CA ARG A 202 -9.69 -11.74 -13.45
C ARG A 202 -11.13 -12.22 -13.32
N PRO A 203 -12.15 -11.33 -13.18
CA PRO A 203 -13.47 -11.69 -13.63
C PRO A 203 -13.30 -12.17 -15.08
N SER A 204 -13.71 -13.40 -15.37
CA SER A 204 -13.58 -13.96 -16.70
C SER A 204 -14.24 -13.01 -17.70
N ASP A 205 -13.67 -12.91 -18.90
CA ASP A 205 -14.30 -12.26 -20.06
C ASP A 205 -15.62 -12.96 -20.49
N ASP A 206 -16.29 -13.71 -19.60
CA ASP A 206 -17.53 -14.47 -19.81
C ASP A 206 -18.79 -13.60 -19.83
N ASP A 207 -18.71 -12.33 -19.42
CA ASP A 207 -19.88 -11.43 -19.48
C ASP A 207 -20.16 -10.91 -20.90
N ASN A 208 -19.24 -11.12 -21.85
CA ASN A 208 -19.46 -10.80 -23.27
C ASN A 208 -20.05 -11.97 -24.09
N ALA A 209 -20.22 -13.16 -23.50
CA ALA A 209 -20.81 -14.31 -24.21
C ALA A 209 -22.32 -14.48 -23.98
N LYS A 210 -22.92 -13.77 -23.02
CA LYS A 210 -24.35 -13.91 -22.68
C LYS A 210 -25.29 -12.88 -23.33
N GLN A 211 -24.79 -11.97 -24.16
CA GLN A 211 -25.62 -11.03 -24.93
C GLN A 211 -25.73 -11.36 -26.43
N ALA A 212 -25.11 -12.45 -26.91
CA ALA A 212 -25.22 -12.88 -28.30
C ALA A 212 -26.18 -14.07 -28.52
N SER A 213 -26.95 -14.49 -27.49
CA SER A 213 -27.92 -15.59 -27.59
C SER A 213 -29.24 -15.28 -26.87
N LYS A 214 -29.79 -14.10 -27.10
CA LYS A 214 -31.21 -13.81 -26.90
C LYS A 214 -31.75 -13.02 -28.09
#